data_AF-A0A2G9XL96-F1
#
_entry.id   AF-A0A2G9XL96-F1
#
_cell.length_a   1.000
_cell.length_b   1.000
_cell.length_c   1.000
_cell.angle_alpha   90.00
_cell.angle_beta   90.00
_cell.angle_gamma   90.00
#
_symmetry.space_group_name_H-M   'P 1'
#
loop_
_entity.id
_entity.type
_entity.pdbx_description
1 polymer ?
#
loop_
_entity_poly.entity_id
_entity_poly.type
_entity_poly.pdbx_seq_one_letter_code
_entity_poly.pdbx_strand_id
1 'polypeptide(L)'
;FITGKGEILEQDRGSLDFTYRRLALPPDLLILAAAFSLTRGDREEIRKKVEKILALRKEKHPLMYRNAGSIFKNPPGISAGRIIDETGLKGLQTGDARISEMHGNFIVNLGRAKAVDVLALIDTVKKRVFEERGIVLETEVCIIGEDR
;
A
#
# COMPACT_ATOMS: atom_id res chain seq x y z
N PHE A 1 16.60 -7.21 -15.92
CA PHE A 1 15.24 -7.16 -16.49
C PHE A 1 15.16 -8.13 -17.65
N ILE A 2 13.96 -8.54 -18.04
CA ILE A 2 13.70 -9.25 -19.31
C ILE A 2 12.57 -8.56 -20.07
N THR A 3 12.73 -8.37 -21.38
CA THR A 3 11.75 -7.71 -22.25
C THR A 3 10.65 -8.68 -22.71
N GLY A 4 9.59 -8.17 -23.33
CA GLY A 4 8.54 -9.01 -23.93
C GLY A 4 9.05 -9.92 -25.06
N LYS A 5 10.25 -9.65 -25.60
CA LYS A 5 10.93 -10.50 -26.60
C LYS A 5 11.86 -11.56 -25.99
N GLY A 6 11.98 -11.59 -24.66
CA GLY A 6 12.88 -12.52 -23.96
C GLY A 6 14.33 -12.02 -23.85
N GLU A 7 14.62 -10.77 -24.19
CA GLU A 7 15.97 -10.21 -24.10
C GLU A 7 16.27 -9.76 -22.67
N ILE A 8 17.43 -10.14 -22.13
CA ILE A 8 17.87 -9.72 -20.80
C ILE A 8 18.66 -8.42 -20.91
N LEU A 9 18.32 -7.46 -20.05
CA LEU A 9 19.04 -6.18 -19.95
C LEU A 9 19.21 -5.73 -18.50
N GLU A 10 20.25 -4.94 -18.26
CA GLU A 10 20.52 -4.29 -16.98
C GLU A 10 20.28 -2.79 -17.08
N GLN A 11 19.80 -2.18 -16.00
CA GLN A 11 19.54 -0.75 -15.91
C GLN A 11 20.12 -0.23 -14.59
N ASP A 12 20.97 0.79 -14.69
CA ASP A 12 21.52 1.48 -13.53
C ASP A 12 20.49 2.41 -12.89
N ARG A 13 20.72 2.77 -11.64
CA ARG A 13 19.85 3.69 -10.88
C ARG A 13 19.52 4.98 -11.64
N GLY A 14 20.48 5.54 -12.40
CA GLY A 14 20.29 6.77 -13.17
C GLY A 14 19.34 6.64 -14.37
N SER A 15 19.13 5.42 -14.87
CA SER A 15 18.20 5.13 -15.97
C SER A 15 16.77 4.80 -15.49
N LEU A 16 16.57 4.66 -14.18
CA LEU A 16 15.29 4.33 -13.57
C LEU A 16 14.57 5.60 -13.08
N ASP A 17 13.38 5.85 -13.61
CA ASP A 17 12.51 6.95 -13.19
C ASP A 17 11.64 6.54 -11.99
N PHE A 18 12.15 6.85 -10.80
CA PHE A 18 11.44 6.67 -9.54
C PHE A 18 10.75 7.97 -9.11
N THR A 19 9.44 7.89 -8.88
CA THR A 19 8.64 8.94 -8.25
C THR A 19 7.86 8.36 -7.06
N TYR A 20 7.09 9.19 -6.34
CA TYR A 20 6.35 8.73 -5.16
C TYR A 20 5.43 7.55 -5.50
N ARG A 21 5.77 6.38 -4.93
CA ARG A 21 5.06 5.11 -5.13
C ARG A 21 4.93 4.67 -6.59
N ARG A 22 5.89 5.06 -7.43
CA ARG A 22 5.92 4.69 -8.84
C ARG A 22 7.35 4.48 -9.31
N LEU A 23 7.56 3.40 -10.05
CA LEU A 23 8.72 3.19 -10.89
C LEU A 23 8.17 3.08 -12.33
N ALA A 24 8.57 4.00 -13.20
CA ALA A 24 8.11 3.98 -14.59
C ALA A 24 8.87 2.90 -15.36
N LEU A 25 8.18 1.83 -15.74
CA LEU A 25 8.72 0.78 -16.60
C LEU A 25 7.80 0.57 -17.81
N PRO A 26 8.36 0.13 -18.96
CA PRO A 26 7.55 -0.40 -20.05
C PRO A 26 6.65 -1.55 -19.57
N PRO A 27 5.40 -1.65 -20.05
CA PRO A 27 4.45 -2.67 -19.58
C PRO A 27 4.91 -4.12 -19.76
N ASP A 28 5.76 -4.39 -20.75
CA ASP A 28 6.27 -5.71 -21.11
C ASP A 28 7.62 -6.04 -20.44
N LEU A 29 8.13 -5.16 -19.58
CA LEU A 29 9.42 -5.33 -18.92
C LEU A 29 9.25 -5.99 -17.54
N LEU A 30 9.91 -7.13 -17.34
CA LEU A 30 9.88 -7.86 -16.06
C LEU A 30 11.20 -7.66 -15.28
N ILE A 31 11.06 -7.45 -13.97
CA ILE A 31 12.19 -7.36 -13.05
C ILE A 31 12.67 -8.77 -12.70
N LEU A 32 13.94 -9.07 -12.98
CA LEU A 32 14.55 -10.36 -12.64
C LEU A 32 15.35 -10.31 -11.34
N ALA A 33 16.01 -9.18 -11.07
CA ALA A 33 16.87 -8.98 -9.92
C ALA A 33 17.01 -7.47 -9.64
N ALA A 34 17.44 -7.13 -8.43
CA ALA A 34 17.79 -5.77 -8.03
C ALA A 34 19.07 -5.79 -7.19
N ALA A 35 19.99 -4.86 -7.45
CA ALA A 35 21.18 -4.64 -6.66
C ALA A 35 21.05 -3.34 -5.85
N PHE A 36 21.42 -3.39 -4.57
CA PHE A 36 21.37 -2.24 -3.67
C PHE A 36 22.78 -1.91 -3.19
N SER A 37 23.20 -0.66 -3.39
CA SER A 37 24.41 -0.12 -2.78
C SER A 37 24.09 0.31 -1.34
N LEU A 38 24.83 -0.23 -0.37
CA LEU A 38 24.64 0.03 1.06
C LEU A 38 25.93 0.57 1.68
N THR A 39 25.79 1.34 2.76
CA THR A 39 26.92 1.83 3.55
C THR A 39 27.14 0.94 4.76
N ARG A 40 28.40 0.57 5.05
CA ARG A 40 28.75 -0.12 6.29
C ARG A 40 28.41 0.76 7.49
N GLY A 41 27.83 0.16 8.54
CA GLY A 41 27.48 0.86 9.77
C GLY A 41 27.64 -0.06 10.98
N ASP A 42 27.41 0.50 12.17
CA ASP A 42 27.46 -0.25 13.41
C ASP A 42 26.35 -1.30 13.50
N ARG A 43 26.72 -2.54 13.81
CA ARG A 43 25.80 -3.69 13.82
C ARG A 43 24.69 -3.52 14.85
N GLU A 44 25.02 -3.05 16.04
CA GLU A 44 24.06 -2.96 17.14
C GLU A 44 23.09 -1.78 16.94
N GLU A 45 23.57 -0.66 16.41
CA GLU A 45 22.70 0.45 16.01
C GLU A 45 21.74 0.06 14.89
N ILE A 46 22.22 -0.64 13.86
CA ILE A 46 21.37 -1.12 12.76
C ILE A 46 20.31 -2.08 13.31
N ARG A 47 20.72 -3.02 14.17
CA ARG A 47 19.80 -3.97 14.82
C ARG A 47 18.71 -3.23 15.61
N LYS A 48 19.08 -2.28 16.47
CA LYS A 48 18.12 -1.48 17.25
C LYS A 48 17.15 -0.70 16.37
N LYS A 49 17.64 -0.12 15.26
CA LYS A 49 16.79 0.59 14.28
C LYS A 49 15.77 -0.36 13.65
N VAL A 50 16.20 -1.54 13.21
CA VAL A 50 15.31 -2.57 12.64
C VAL A 50 14.27 -3.02 13.66
N GLU A 51 14.67 -3.35 14.88
CA GLU A 51 13.76 -3.77 15.95
C GLU A 51 12.71 -2.69 16.26
N LYS A 52 13.13 -1.43 16.35
CA LYS A 52 12.22 -0.29 16.54
C LYS A 52 11.21 -0.16 15.40
N ILE A 53 11.63 -0.28 14.14
CA ILE A 53 10.73 -0.21 12.98
C ILE A 53 9.72 -1.36 13.00
N LEU A 54 10.17 -2.57 13.31
CA LEU A 54 9.30 -3.75 13.41
C LEU A 54 8.29 -3.62 14.56
N ALA A 55 8.72 -3.11 15.72
CA ALA A 55 7.84 -2.85 16.86
C ALA A 55 6.76 -1.83 16.50
N LEU A 56 7.14 -0.69 15.90
CA LEU A 56 6.20 0.33 15.42
C LEU A 56 5.21 -0.24 14.40
N ARG A 57 5.67 -1.12 13.50
CA ARG A 57 4.80 -1.76 12.51
C ARG A 57 3.78 -2.69 13.17
N LYS A 58 4.19 -3.45 14.19
CA LYS A 58 3.28 -4.32 14.97
C LYS A 58 2.24 -3.52 15.75
N GLU A 59 2.62 -2.37 16.27
CA GLU A 59 1.72 -1.48 17.01
C GLU A 59 0.71 -0.79 16.09
N LYS A 60 1.15 -0.35 14.90
CA LYS A 60 0.35 0.52 14.03
C LYS A 60 -0.40 -0.20 12.92
N HIS A 61 0.03 -1.39 12.49
CA HIS A 61 -0.56 -2.07 11.34
C HIS A 61 -1.24 -3.38 11.76
N PRO A 62 -2.37 -3.75 11.13
CA PRO A 62 -3.13 -4.95 11.46
C PRO A 62 -2.47 -6.23 10.91
N LEU A 63 -1.25 -6.55 11.36
CA LEU A 63 -0.43 -7.66 10.84
C LEU A 63 -1.03 -9.05 11.13
N MET A 64 -1.96 -9.15 12.08
CA MET A 64 -2.67 -10.38 12.42
C MET A 64 -3.77 -10.75 11.41
N TYR A 65 -4.16 -9.83 10.53
CA TYR A 65 -5.18 -10.06 9.50
C TYR A 65 -4.56 -10.07 8.11
N ARG A 66 -5.17 -10.83 7.20
CA ARG A 66 -4.86 -10.77 5.77
C ARG A 66 -5.29 -9.39 5.26
N ASN A 67 -4.39 -8.66 4.59
CA ASN A 67 -4.64 -7.33 4.04
C ASN A 67 -3.68 -7.04 2.88
N ALA A 68 -4.01 -6.03 2.06
CA ALA A 68 -3.22 -5.63 0.89
C ALA A 68 -2.29 -4.43 1.18
N GLY A 69 -2.02 -4.11 2.45
CA GLY A 69 -1.29 -2.90 2.83
C GLY A 69 -2.19 -1.66 2.83
N SER A 70 -1.55 -0.49 2.65
CA SER A 70 -2.27 0.78 2.51
C SER A 70 -3.12 0.78 1.26
N ILE A 71 -4.41 1.09 1.40
CA ILE A 71 -5.37 1.08 0.30
C ILE A 71 -5.21 2.33 -0.58
N PHE A 72 -4.95 3.49 0.05
CA PHE A 72 -4.85 4.78 -0.62
C PHE A 72 -3.46 5.39 -0.49
N LYS A 73 -3.05 6.12 -1.52
CA LYS A 73 -1.88 7.00 -1.47
C LYS A 73 -2.14 8.15 -0.49
N ASN A 74 -1.08 8.70 0.10
CA ASN A 74 -1.21 9.91 0.90
C ASN A 74 -1.37 11.12 -0.02
N PRO A 75 -2.43 11.95 0.17
CA PRO A 75 -2.48 13.27 -0.44
C PRO A 75 -1.27 14.12 -0.02
N PRO A 76 -0.88 15.14 -0.81
CA PRO A 76 0.26 16.00 -0.48
C PRO A 76 0.14 16.60 0.94
N GLY A 77 1.12 16.30 1.79
CA GLY A 77 1.20 16.82 3.16
C GLY A 77 0.25 16.17 4.18
N ILE A 78 -0.59 15.20 3.80
CA ILE A 78 -1.61 14.62 4.70
C ILE A 78 -1.61 13.09 4.63
N SER A 79 -1.71 12.42 5.78
CA SER A 79 -1.86 10.97 5.86
C SER A 79 -3.28 10.54 5.50
N ALA A 80 -3.43 9.67 4.50
CA ALA A 80 -4.74 9.09 4.15
C ALA A 80 -5.33 8.31 5.33
N GLY A 81 -4.51 7.60 6.09
CA GLY A 81 -4.97 6.89 7.29
C GLY A 81 -5.57 7.83 8.33
N ARG A 82 -4.93 8.97 8.56
CA ARG A 82 -5.45 9.99 9.48
C ARG A 82 -6.78 10.58 8.98
N ILE A 83 -6.87 10.90 7.70
CA ILE A 83 -8.10 11.42 7.11
C ILE A 83 -9.24 10.43 7.32
N ILE A 84 -9.02 9.15 7.01
CA ILE A 84 -10.04 8.11 7.13
C ILE A 84 -10.43 7.88 8.59
N ASP A 85 -9.46 7.86 9.52
CA ASP A 85 -9.71 7.76 10.95
C ASP A 85 -10.63 8.88 11.45
N GLU A 86 -10.37 10.12 11.00
CA GLU A 86 -11.15 11.29 11.38
C GLU A 86 -12.57 11.33 10.78
N THR A 87 -12.86 10.50 9.76
CA THR A 87 -14.22 10.33 9.19
C THR A 87 -15.04 9.26 9.91
N GLY A 88 -14.51 8.64 10.97
CA GLY A 88 -15.24 7.65 11.78
C GLY A 88 -15.52 6.33 11.06
N LEU A 89 -14.77 6.01 10.00
CA LEU A 89 -15.00 4.82 9.18
C LEU A 89 -14.31 3.55 9.70
N LYS A 90 -13.45 3.66 10.72
CA LYS A 90 -12.83 2.49 11.36
C LYS A 90 -13.89 1.51 11.85
N GLY A 91 -13.66 0.22 11.63
CA GLY A 91 -14.61 -0.83 11.99
C GLY A 91 -15.74 -1.06 11.00
N LEU A 92 -15.97 -0.16 10.03
CA LEU A 92 -16.99 -0.36 9.00
C LEU A 92 -16.69 -1.65 8.23
N GLN A 93 -17.72 -2.49 8.10
CA GLN A 93 -17.61 -3.84 7.55
C GLN A 93 -18.60 -4.03 6.39
N THR A 94 -18.17 -4.74 5.36
CA THR A 94 -19.01 -5.21 4.25
C THR A 94 -18.63 -6.66 3.99
N GLY A 95 -19.59 -7.58 4.08
CA GLY A 95 -19.28 -9.02 4.10
C GLY A 95 -18.22 -9.35 5.16
N ASP A 96 -17.12 -9.96 4.72
CA ASP A 96 -15.97 -10.30 5.58
C ASP A 96 -14.80 -9.31 5.45
N ALA A 97 -14.95 -8.23 4.67
CA ALA A 97 -13.98 -7.14 4.60
C ALA A 97 -14.31 -6.06 5.64
N ARG A 98 -13.31 -5.52 6.33
CA ARG A 98 -13.50 -4.47 7.33
C ARG A 98 -12.39 -3.43 7.29
N ILE A 99 -12.73 -2.15 7.47
CA ILE A 99 -11.74 -1.10 7.70
C ILE A 99 -11.10 -1.34 9.07
N SER A 100 -9.78 -1.44 9.12
CA SER A 100 -9.05 -1.79 10.34
C SER A 100 -9.29 -0.79 11.46
N GLU A 101 -9.67 -1.29 12.64
CA GLU A 101 -9.73 -0.51 13.88
C GLU A 101 -8.38 0.11 14.25
N MET A 102 -7.29 -0.53 13.85
CA MET A 102 -5.94 -0.07 14.15
C MET A 102 -5.52 1.08 13.24
N HIS A 103 -5.84 1.02 11.94
CA HIS A 103 -5.37 2.00 10.95
C HIS A 103 -6.37 2.14 9.78
N GLY A 104 -6.98 3.32 9.59
CA GLY A 104 -8.07 3.52 8.63
C GLY A 104 -7.69 3.31 7.17
N ASN A 105 -6.41 3.46 6.81
CA ASN A 105 -5.92 3.15 5.46
C ASN A 105 -5.74 1.65 5.16
N PHE A 106 -6.19 0.74 6.04
CA PHE A 106 -6.08 -0.70 5.83
C PHE A 106 -7.48 -1.32 5.81
N ILE A 107 -7.76 -2.12 4.79
CA ILE A 107 -8.90 -3.03 4.78
C ILE A 107 -8.39 -4.43 5.10
N VAL A 108 -8.96 -5.04 6.13
CA VAL A 108 -8.63 -6.39 6.59
C VAL A 108 -9.68 -7.39 6.12
N ASN A 109 -9.22 -8.59 5.77
CA ASN A 109 -10.08 -9.73 5.51
C ASN A 109 -10.20 -10.57 6.79
N LEU A 110 -11.42 -10.69 7.31
CA LEU A 110 -11.73 -11.43 8.54
C LEU A 110 -11.84 -12.94 8.33
N GLY A 111 -11.80 -13.41 7.08
CA GLY A 111 -11.79 -14.83 6.74
C GLY A 111 -12.10 -15.07 5.27
N ARG A 112 -13.28 -14.67 4.82
CA ARG A 112 -13.88 -15.00 3.51
C ARG A 112 -14.23 -13.78 2.67
N ALA A 113 -13.56 -12.64 2.90
CA ALA A 113 -13.84 -11.41 2.15
C ALA A 113 -13.66 -11.63 0.64
N LYS A 114 -14.64 -11.18 -0.15
CA LYS A 114 -14.58 -11.17 -1.61
C LYS A 114 -13.99 -9.85 -2.11
N ALA A 115 -13.55 -9.83 -3.37
CA ALA A 115 -13.08 -8.60 -4.01
C ALA A 115 -14.16 -7.51 -3.99
N VAL A 116 -15.43 -7.86 -4.26
CA VAL A 116 -16.57 -6.94 -4.23
C VAL A 116 -16.78 -6.30 -2.86
N ASP A 117 -16.49 -7.00 -1.77
CA ASP A 117 -16.59 -6.47 -0.40
C ASP A 117 -15.54 -5.36 -0.17
N VAL A 118 -14.32 -5.61 -0.63
CA VAL A 118 -13.20 -4.67 -0.52
C VAL A 118 -13.45 -3.44 -1.41
N LEU A 119 -13.93 -3.65 -2.64
CA LEU A 119 -14.25 -2.56 -3.58
C LEU A 119 -15.38 -1.67 -3.02
N ALA A 120 -16.43 -2.26 -2.45
CA ALA A 120 -17.52 -1.50 -1.82
C ALA A 120 -17.01 -0.62 -0.65
N LEU A 121 -16.07 -1.12 0.16
CA LEU A 121 -15.45 -0.32 1.20
C LEU A 121 -14.55 0.78 0.63
N ILE A 122 -13.79 0.51 -0.43
CA ILE A 122 -12.97 1.52 -1.12
C ILE A 122 -13.85 2.67 -1.60
N ASP A 123 -14.97 2.38 -2.26
CA ASP A 123 -15.89 3.38 -2.78
C ASP A 123 -16.57 4.17 -1.65
N THR A 124 -16.95 3.49 -0.57
CA THR A 124 -17.51 4.13 0.61
C THR A 124 -16.52 5.11 1.24
N VAL A 125 -15.25 4.72 1.38
CA VAL A 125 -14.19 5.58 1.92
C VAL A 125 -13.97 6.79 1.02
N LYS A 126 -13.81 6.59 -0.29
CA LYS A 126 -13.63 7.70 -1.25
C LYS A 126 -14.77 8.70 -1.17
N LYS A 127 -16.02 8.21 -1.20
CA LYS A 127 -17.22 9.04 -1.13
C LYS A 127 -17.27 9.86 0.15
N ARG A 128 -17.12 9.20 1.30
CA ARG A 128 -17.21 9.83 2.62
C ARG A 128 -16.11 10.88 2.83
N VAL A 129 -14.87 10.56 2.46
CA VAL A 129 -13.74 11.49 2.58
C VAL A 129 -13.90 12.70 1.66
N PHE A 130 -14.43 12.50 0.45
CA PHE A 130 -14.75 13.60 -0.45
C PHE A 130 -15.88 14.49 0.11
N GLU A 131 -16.97 13.89 0.59
CA GLU A 131 -18.11 14.63 1.17
C GLU A 131 -17.72 15.45 2.40
N GLU A 132 -16.90 14.90 3.30
CA GLU A 132 -16.58 15.57 4.57
C GLU A 132 -15.37 16.51 4.47
N ARG A 133 -14.41 16.22 3.58
CA ARG A 133 -13.12 16.94 3.52
C ARG A 133 -12.81 17.56 2.16
N GLY A 134 -13.59 17.28 1.12
CA GLY A 134 -13.31 17.72 -0.25
C GLY A 134 -12.06 17.10 -0.86
N ILE A 135 -11.54 16.01 -0.27
CA ILE A 135 -10.30 15.35 -0.71
C ILE A 135 -10.65 14.13 -1.56
N VAL A 136 -10.07 14.04 -2.74
CA VAL A 136 -10.16 12.85 -3.59
C VAL A 136 -9.02 11.90 -3.23
N LEU A 137 -9.37 10.68 -2.80
CA LEU A 137 -8.39 9.64 -2.50
C LEU A 137 -8.12 8.76 -3.73
N GLU A 138 -6.84 8.60 -4.07
CA GLU A 138 -6.37 7.66 -5.08
C GLU A 138 -5.95 6.33 -4.45
N THR A 139 -6.36 5.21 -5.04
CA THR A 139 -5.90 3.89 -4.60
C THR A 139 -4.41 3.70 -4.88
N GLU A 140 -3.70 3.14 -3.91
CA GLU A 140 -2.34 2.64 -4.05
C GLU A 140 -2.34 1.19 -4.53
N VAL A 141 -3.32 0.40 -4.08
CA VAL A 141 -3.50 -0.99 -4.52
C VAL A 141 -3.89 -1.05 -6.00
N CYS A 142 -3.31 -2.00 -6.73
CA CYS A 142 -3.72 -2.32 -8.09
C CYS A 142 -4.93 -3.25 -8.06
N ILE A 143 -6.03 -2.83 -8.66
CA ILE A 143 -7.23 -3.65 -8.83
C ILE A 143 -7.11 -4.33 -10.20
N ILE A 144 -7.20 -5.66 -10.22
CA ILE A 144 -7.10 -6.48 -11.43
C ILE A 144 -8.30 -7.42 -11.52
N GLY A 145 -8.65 -7.84 -12.74
CA GLY A 145 -9.80 -8.70 -13.02
C GLY A 145 -10.86 -7.99 -13.85
N GLU A 146 -12.03 -8.62 -13.93
CA GLU A 146 -13.19 -8.17 -14.69
C GLU A 146 -14.39 -8.04 -13.76
N ASP A 147 -15.31 -7.11 -14.07
CA ASP A 147 -16.60 -7.03 -13.39
C ASP A 147 -17.38 -8.32 -13.66
N ARG A 148 -17.87 -8.96 -12.59
CA ARG A 148 -18.67 -10.19 -12.65
C ARG A 148 -20.11 -9.93 -12.26
#